data_AF-A0A817PDB7-F1
#
_entry.id   AF-A0A817PDB7-F1
#
_cell.length_a   1.000
_cell.length_b   1.000
_cell.length_c   1.000
_cell.angle_alpha   90.00
_cell.angle_beta   90.00
_cell.angle_gamma   90.00
#
_symmetry.space_group_name_H-M   'P 1'
#
loop_
_entity.id
_entity.type
_entity.pdbx_description
1 polymer ?
#
loop_
_entity_poly.entity_id
_entity_poly.type
_entity_poly.pdbx_seq_one_letter_code
_entity_poly.pdbx_strand_id
1 'polypeptide(L)'
;MAASNTGETVRVIVRCRPMNQRELDLKCQTIVSMNIQINQIMLENIEQSNEPPKQFTFDAVYPVDSVTENIYADSVFPLVESVLEGYNATVFAYGQTGCGKSYTMQGINTSGSLQRGVIPRSFEHIFEASSVAAGTKYLIRASYLEIYNESIRDLLGKDVKATLDLKEYVDKGVQVPNLTWHQCTNVVDCERLMDKGNKSRATGATLMNKDSSRSHSIFTILTEMCTRSELDGKDHIRAGKLNLVDLAGSERQSKTHAEGERLREATRINLSLSALGNVISALVDGRSKHIPYRDSKLTRLLQDSLGGNTKTLMVKKQT
;
A
#
# COMPACT_ATOMS: atom_id res chain seq x y z
N MET A 1 0.68 -12.09 37.75
CA MET A 1 0.60 -10.87 36.92
C MET A 1 0.99 -11.27 35.51
N ALA A 2 0.01 -11.46 34.63
CA ALA A 2 0.27 -11.80 33.23
C ALA A 2 0.80 -10.54 32.54
N ALA A 3 2.00 -10.62 31.96
CA ALA A 3 2.51 -9.58 31.07
C ALA A 3 1.48 -9.38 29.95
N SER A 4 0.94 -8.17 29.83
CA SER A 4 0.13 -7.80 28.68
C SER A 4 1.01 -7.98 27.44
N ASN A 5 0.65 -8.94 26.58
CA ASN A 5 1.27 -9.13 25.29
C ASN A 5 0.84 -7.95 24.40
N THR A 6 1.50 -6.79 24.57
CA THR A 6 1.22 -5.56 23.82
C THR A 6 1.81 -5.70 22.42
N GLY A 7 1.23 -6.58 21.62
CA GLY A 7 1.48 -6.63 20.19
C GLY A 7 0.89 -5.39 19.51
N GLU A 8 1.65 -4.76 18.62
CA GLU A 8 1.16 -3.68 17.78
C GLU A 8 0.20 -4.24 16.72
N THR A 9 -1.02 -3.72 16.67
CA THR A 9 -2.04 -4.16 15.69
C THR A 9 -1.88 -3.40 14.37
N VAL A 10 -2.31 -4.02 13.28
CA VAL A 10 -2.42 -3.32 11.98
C VAL A 10 -3.40 -2.15 12.14
N ARG A 11 -2.95 -0.94 11.80
CA ARG A 11 -3.81 0.25 11.81
C ARG A 11 -4.60 0.30 10.51
N VAL A 12 -5.87 0.69 10.59
CA VAL A 12 -6.79 0.80 9.46
C VAL A 12 -7.42 2.18 9.48
N ILE A 13 -7.23 2.92 8.39
CA ILE A 13 -7.89 4.20 8.16
C ILE A 13 -8.85 4.08 6.98
N VAL A 14 -9.95 4.85 7.01
CA VAL A 14 -10.91 4.91 5.90
C VAL A 14 -10.86 6.28 5.24
N ARG A 15 -10.75 6.33 3.91
CA ARG A 15 -10.84 7.58 3.14
C ARG A 15 -11.94 7.50 2.09
N CYS A 16 -13.00 8.29 2.26
CA CYS A 16 -14.02 8.47 1.21
C CYS A 16 -13.54 9.47 0.16
N ARG A 17 -13.94 9.24 -1.10
CA ARG A 17 -13.74 10.21 -2.18
C ARG A 17 -15.06 10.89 -2.54
N PRO A 18 -15.04 12.08 -3.16
CA PRO A 18 -16.23 12.62 -3.80
C PRO A 18 -16.79 11.68 -4.87
N MET A 19 -18.07 11.83 -5.20
CA MET A 19 -18.68 11.11 -6.32
C MET A 19 -17.98 11.43 -7.64
N ASN A 20 -17.86 10.43 -8.50
CA ASN A 20 -17.34 10.60 -9.85
C ASN A 20 -18.47 10.98 -10.83
N GLN A 21 -18.10 11.38 -12.05
CA GLN A 21 -19.08 11.81 -13.06
C GLN A 21 -20.14 10.75 -13.35
N ARG A 22 -19.76 9.47 -13.44
CA ARG A 22 -20.71 8.36 -13.68
C ARG A 22 -21.74 8.22 -12.56
N GLU A 23 -21.32 8.36 -11.31
CA GLU A 23 -22.22 8.31 -10.13
C GLU A 23 -23.19 9.50 -10.12
N LEU A 24 -22.70 10.69 -10.49
CA LEU A 24 -23.53 11.88 -10.64
C LEU A 24 -24.54 11.73 -11.79
N ASP A 25 -24.10 11.24 -12.95
CA ASP A 25 -24.95 11.02 -14.12
C ASP A 25 -26.05 9.99 -13.84
N LEU A 26 -25.73 8.95 -13.05
CA LEU A 26 -26.67 7.95 -12.56
C LEU A 26 -27.53 8.42 -11.39
N LYS A 27 -27.33 9.66 -10.92
CA LYS A 27 -28.04 10.26 -9.77
C LYS A 27 -27.95 9.37 -8.52
N CYS A 28 -26.78 8.78 -8.28
CA CYS A 28 -26.52 7.98 -7.09
C CYS A 28 -26.68 8.84 -5.82
N GLN A 29 -27.07 8.20 -4.72
CA GLN A 29 -27.18 8.83 -3.40
C GLN A 29 -25.95 8.45 -2.55
N THR A 30 -25.48 9.38 -1.72
CA THR A 30 -24.45 9.10 -0.72
C THR A 30 -25.06 8.26 0.39
N ILE A 31 -24.56 7.03 0.59
CA ILE A 31 -24.99 6.13 1.67
C ILE A 31 -23.99 6.07 2.83
N VAL A 32 -22.93 6.86 2.74
CA VAL A 32 -21.83 6.87 3.70
C VAL A 32 -21.87 8.17 4.49
N SER A 33 -22.00 8.06 5.80
CA SER A 33 -21.80 9.17 6.73
C SER A 33 -20.64 8.87 7.68
N MET A 34 -19.98 9.92 8.16
CA MET A 34 -18.79 9.79 9.01
C MET A 34 -18.91 10.66 10.25
N ASN A 35 -18.49 10.12 11.39
CA ASN A 35 -18.24 10.87 12.61
C ASN A 35 -16.74 10.83 12.93
N ILE A 36 -16.08 11.95 12.63
CA ILE A 36 -14.62 12.10 12.76
C ILE A 36 -14.19 12.09 14.23
N GLN A 37 -15.02 12.59 15.15
CA GLN A 37 -14.67 12.69 16.57
C GLN A 37 -14.48 11.32 17.24
N ILE A 38 -15.17 10.30 16.73
CA ILE A 38 -15.10 8.92 17.24
C ILE A 38 -14.59 7.93 16.17
N ASN A 39 -13.99 8.45 15.10
CA ASN A 39 -13.46 7.67 13.97
C ASN A 39 -14.42 6.60 13.43
N GLN A 40 -15.70 6.98 13.25
CA GLN A 40 -16.75 6.06 12.86
C GLN A 40 -17.28 6.35 11.44
N ILE A 41 -17.58 5.28 10.69
CA ILE A 41 -18.34 5.32 9.44
C ILE A 41 -19.68 4.61 9.64
N MET A 42 -20.74 5.17 9.05
CA MET A 42 -22.07 4.60 9.03
C MET A 42 -22.50 4.35 7.59
N LEU A 43 -23.04 3.17 7.33
CA LEU A 43 -23.55 2.75 6.02
C LEU A 43 -25.06 2.57 6.09
N GLU A 44 -25.78 3.38 5.32
CA GLU A 44 -27.24 3.35 5.23
C GLU A 44 -27.70 2.37 4.15
N ASN A 45 -28.71 1.55 4.48
CA ASN A 45 -29.36 0.67 3.51
C ASN A 45 -30.63 1.33 2.98
N ILE A 46 -30.55 1.97 1.82
CA ILE A 46 -31.70 2.68 1.22
C ILE A 46 -32.84 1.71 0.85
N GLU A 47 -32.54 0.44 0.55
CA GLU A 47 -33.55 -0.55 0.18
C GLU A 47 -34.34 -1.08 1.38
N GLN A 48 -33.81 -0.91 2.60
CA GLN A 48 -34.43 -1.37 3.85
C GLN A 48 -34.37 -0.25 4.88
N SER A 49 -35.17 0.80 4.67
CA SER A 49 -35.20 2.02 5.50
C SER A 49 -35.51 1.80 6.99
N ASN A 50 -36.00 0.61 7.36
CA ASN A 50 -36.31 0.24 8.74
C ASN A 50 -35.11 -0.39 9.48
N GLU A 51 -34.02 -0.74 8.78
CA GLU A 51 -32.81 -1.24 9.42
C GLU A 51 -31.91 -0.08 9.88
N PRO A 52 -31.37 -0.13 11.11
CA PRO A 52 -30.41 0.88 11.55
C PRO A 52 -29.14 0.83 10.68
N PRO A 53 -28.46 1.98 10.47
CA PRO A 53 -27.22 2.02 9.70
C PRO A 53 -26.15 1.11 10.30
N LYS A 54 -25.38 0.45 9.45
CA LYS A 54 -24.23 -0.37 9.90
C LYS A 54 -23.09 0.54 10.30
N GLN A 55 -22.62 0.41 11.54
CA GLN A 55 -21.59 1.27 12.11
C GLN A 55 -20.25 0.52 12.25
N PHE A 56 -19.14 1.19 11.90
CA PHE A 56 -17.80 0.64 12.04
C PHE A 56 -16.84 1.73 12.54
N THR A 57 -15.98 1.39 13.50
CA THR A 57 -14.95 2.28 14.05
C THR A 57 -13.57 1.87 13.53
N PHE A 58 -12.73 2.86 13.25
CA PHE A 58 -11.39 2.71 12.68
C PHE A 58 -10.36 3.54 13.46
N ASP A 59 -9.07 3.41 13.12
CA ASP A 59 -8.03 4.24 13.71
C ASP A 59 -8.16 5.72 13.29
N ALA A 60 -8.64 5.97 12.07
CA ALA A 60 -9.04 7.29 11.58
C ALA A 60 -10.05 7.18 10.42
N VAL A 61 -10.88 8.22 10.25
CA VAL A 61 -11.78 8.36 9.10
C VAL A 61 -11.59 9.72 8.43
N TYR A 62 -11.55 9.71 7.10
CA TYR A 62 -11.28 10.87 6.26
C TYR A 62 -12.44 11.11 5.29
N PRO A 63 -13.23 12.18 5.50
CA PRO A 63 -14.34 12.56 4.61
C PRO A 63 -13.88 13.02 3.23
N VAL A 64 -14.85 13.29 2.36
CA VAL A 64 -14.67 13.57 0.92
C VAL A 64 -13.77 14.78 0.60
N ASP A 65 -13.70 15.75 1.51
CA ASP A 65 -12.92 16.98 1.44
C ASP A 65 -11.49 16.81 1.98
N SER A 66 -11.13 15.63 2.50
CA SER A 66 -9.80 15.36 3.04
C SER A 66 -8.70 15.40 1.98
N VAL A 67 -7.64 16.14 2.29
CA VAL A 67 -6.41 16.20 1.49
C VAL A 67 -5.42 15.09 1.89
N THR A 68 -4.63 14.63 0.94
CA THR A 68 -3.64 13.57 1.21
C THR A 68 -2.55 14.03 2.18
N GLU A 69 -2.28 15.34 2.26
CA GLU A 69 -1.38 15.93 3.26
C GLU A 69 -1.71 15.54 4.70
N ASN A 70 -2.95 15.80 5.13
CA ASN A 70 -3.39 15.51 6.50
C ASN A 70 -3.29 14.01 6.78
N ILE A 71 -3.72 13.18 5.81
CA ILE A 71 -3.65 11.72 5.93
C ILE A 71 -2.19 11.25 6.10
N TYR A 72 -1.28 11.87 5.37
CA TYR A 72 0.14 11.58 5.51
C TYR A 72 0.64 11.98 6.90
N ALA A 73 0.40 13.22 7.33
CA ALA A 73 0.84 13.75 8.61
C ALA A 73 0.32 12.93 9.80
N ASP A 74 -0.97 12.59 9.81
CA ASP A 74 -1.59 11.90 10.93
C ASP A 74 -1.20 10.41 11.00
N SER A 75 -1.19 9.74 9.85
CA SER A 75 -1.18 8.27 9.81
C SER A 75 0.10 7.66 9.26
N VAL A 76 0.74 8.30 8.27
CA VAL A 76 1.90 7.74 7.55
C VAL A 76 3.23 8.26 8.10
N PHE A 77 3.30 9.53 8.48
CA PHE A 77 4.48 10.16 9.07
C PHE A 77 5.15 9.30 10.15
N PRO A 78 4.45 8.83 11.21
CA PRO A 78 5.08 8.01 12.25
C PRO A 78 5.62 6.66 11.75
N LEU A 79 5.09 6.13 10.65
CA LEU A 79 5.62 4.89 10.05
C LEU A 79 6.93 5.14 9.32
N VAL A 80 7.05 6.27 8.63
CA VAL A 80 8.28 6.64 7.95
C VAL A 80 9.38 6.98 8.95
N GLU A 81 9.04 7.65 10.06
CA GLU A 81 9.95 7.84 11.19
C GLU A 81 10.45 6.51 11.75
N SER A 82 9.55 5.54 11.96
CA SER A 82 9.94 4.20 12.40
C SER A 82 10.90 3.51 11.42
N VAL A 83 10.73 3.73 10.10
CA VAL A 83 11.67 3.21 9.09
C VAL A 83 13.05 3.86 9.24
N LEU A 84 13.11 5.14 9.53
CA LEU A 84 14.34 5.88 9.82
C LEU A 84 14.98 5.51 11.17
N GLU A 85 14.28 4.73 12.01
CA GLU A 85 14.83 4.12 13.22
C GLU A 85 15.32 2.67 13.00
N GLY A 86 14.99 2.09 11.84
CA GLY A 86 15.38 0.71 11.45
C GLY A 86 14.23 -0.31 11.48
N TYR A 87 12.98 0.11 11.62
CA TYR A 87 11.82 -0.79 11.53
C TYR A 87 11.39 -1.03 10.08
N ASN A 88 10.67 -2.13 9.85
CA ASN A 88 9.91 -2.30 8.62
C ASN A 88 8.56 -1.62 8.77
N ALA A 89 8.10 -0.95 7.72
CA ALA A 89 6.74 -0.45 7.63
C ALA A 89 6.11 -0.75 6.27
N THR A 90 4.79 -0.92 6.28
CA THR A 90 4.01 -1.11 5.05
C THR A 90 2.78 -0.21 5.08
N VAL A 91 2.59 0.57 4.02
CA VAL A 91 1.34 1.30 3.75
C VAL A 91 0.72 0.71 2.50
N PHE A 92 -0.51 0.21 2.60
CA PHE A 92 -1.21 -0.34 1.44
C PHE A 92 -2.61 0.22 1.27
N ALA A 93 -2.94 0.65 0.04
CA ALA A 93 -4.27 1.11 -0.31
C ALA A 93 -5.14 -0.06 -0.80
N TYR A 94 -6.34 -0.21 -0.24
CA TYR A 94 -7.27 -1.30 -0.53
C TYR A 94 -8.70 -0.79 -0.75
N GLY A 95 -9.41 -1.35 -1.73
CA GLY A 95 -10.80 -1.00 -2.04
C GLY A 95 -11.19 -1.28 -3.48
N GLN A 96 -12.45 -1.00 -3.83
CA GLN A 96 -13.02 -1.26 -5.16
C GLN A 96 -12.26 -0.55 -6.30
N THR A 97 -12.32 -1.06 -7.53
CA THR A 97 -11.87 -0.28 -8.71
C THR A 97 -12.51 1.11 -8.74
N GLY A 98 -11.69 2.14 -8.98
CA GLY A 98 -12.16 3.54 -9.05
C GLY A 98 -12.40 4.24 -7.70
N CYS A 99 -12.12 3.63 -6.54
CA CYS A 99 -12.32 4.30 -5.24
C CYS A 99 -11.17 5.24 -4.83
N GLY A 100 -10.13 5.42 -5.66
CA GLY A 100 -9.03 6.37 -5.41
C GLY A 100 -7.83 5.80 -4.63
N LYS A 101 -7.49 4.51 -4.83
CA LYS A 101 -6.26 3.88 -4.30
C LYS A 101 -5.00 4.55 -4.83
N SER A 102 -4.79 4.51 -6.15
CA SER A 102 -3.66 5.17 -6.81
C SER A 102 -3.66 6.68 -6.59
N TYR A 103 -4.82 7.33 -6.49
CA TYR A 103 -4.92 8.75 -6.10
C TYR A 103 -4.37 9.00 -4.68
N THR A 104 -4.57 8.09 -3.74
CA THR A 104 -4.02 8.26 -2.39
C THR A 104 -2.53 7.95 -2.36
N MET A 105 -2.10 6.90 -3.07
CA MET A 105 -0.69 6.48 -3.07
C MET A 105 0.21 7.39 -3.92
N GLN A 106 -0.20 7.78 -5.12
CA GLN A 106 0.59 8.60 -6.05
C GLN A 106 0.16 10.07 -6.03
N GLY A 107 -1.15 10.33 -5.94
CA GLY A 107 -1.69 11.69 -5.90
C GLY A 107 -1.55 12.46 -7.21
N ILE A 108 -1.69 13.77 -7.11
CA ILE A 108 -1.49 14.69 -8.22
C ILE A 108 -0.02 15.11 -8.24
N ASN A 109 0.68 14.79 -9.33
CA ASN A 109 2.10 15.08 -9.50
C ASN A 109 2.30 16.56 -9.91
N THR A 110 1.98 17.47 -8.98
CA THR A 110 2.20 18.91 -9.12
C THR A 110 2.84 19.41 -7.84
N SER A 111 3.98 20.09 -7.97
CA SER A 111 4.72 20.66 -6.84
C SER A 111 3.80 21.57 -6.00
N GLY A 112 3.85 21.41 -4.67
CA GLY A 112 3.02 22.17 -3.74
C GLY A 112 1.56 21.75 -3.64
N SER A 113 1.12 20.69 -4.34
CA SER A 113 -0.25 20.19 -4.23
C SER A 113 -0.50 19.50 -2.88
N LEU A 114 -1.54 19.94 -2.17
CA LEU A 114 -2.04 19.26 -0.96
C LEU A 114 -2.49 17.81 -1.25
N GLN A 115 -2.73 17.49 -2.52
CA GLN A 115 -3.14 16.17 -3.00
C GLN A 115 -1.98 15.33 -3.55
N ARG A 116 -0.72 15.75 -3.37
CA ARG A 116 0.46 14.91 -3.62
C ARG A 116 0.37 13.64 -2.76
N GLY A 117 0.67 12.49 -3.37
CA GLY A 117 0.38 11.17 -2.79
C GLY A 117 1.27 10.77 -1.63
N VAL A 118 0.93 9.64 -1.01
CA VAL A 118 1.73 9.04 0.07
C VAL A 118 3.15 8.70 -0.38
N ILE A 119 3.32 8.06 -1.55
CA ILE A 119 4.62 7.65 -2.09
C ILE A 119 5.56 8.85 -2.26
N PRO A 120 5.21 9.89 -3.03
CA PRO A 120 6.11 11.01 -3.24
C PRO A 120 6.36 11.82 -1.96
N ARG A 121 5.42 11.88 -1.00
CA ARG A 121 5.63 12.49 0.33
C ARG A 121 6.61 11.68 1.18
N SER A 122 6.56 10.35 1.12
CA SER A 122 7.57 9.48 1.77
C SER A 122 8.98 9.71 1.23
N PHE A 123 9.14 10.02 -0.05
CA PHE A 123 10.45 10.38 -0.60
C PHE A 123 10.98 11.66 0.04
N GLU A 124 10.19 12.73 0.05
CA GLU A 124 10.57 14.01 0.66
C GLU A 124 10.96 13.83 2.12
N HIS A 125 10.10 13.18 2.90
CA HIS A 125 10.32 12.96 4.32
C HIS A 125 11.63 12.20 4.60
N ILE A 126 11.87 11.08 3.91
CA ILE A 126 13.10 10.29 4.10
C ILE A 126 14.34 11.12 3.79
N PHE A 127 14.34 11.87 2.68
CA PHE A 127 15.51 12.65 2.29
C PHE A 127 15.71 13.89 3.18
N GLU A 128 14.64 14.57 3.58
CA GLU A 128 14.67 15.68 4.53
C GLU A 128 15.28 15.24 5.85
N ALA A 129 14.75 14.16 6.46
CA ALA A 129 15.27 13.61 7.71
C ALA A 129 16.73 13.15 7.57
N SER A 130 17.09 12.49 6.48
CA SER A 130 18.47 12.06 6.23
C SER A 130 19.46 13.22 6.08
N SER A 131 19.00 14.39 5.61
CA SER A 131 19.84 15.56 5.38
C SER A 131 20.19 16.32 6.65
N VAL A 132 19.33 16.25 7.68
CA VAL A 132 19.49 16.93 8.96
C VAL A 132 20.07 16.03 10.06
N ALA A 133 20.08 14.71 9.86
CA ALA A 133 20.59 13.74 10.81
C ALA A 133 22.13 13.75 10.91
N ALA A 134 22.65 14.56 11.84
CA ALA A 134 24.08 14.57 12.16
C ALA A 134 24.54 13.22 12.74
N GLY A 135 25.68 12.71 12.27
CA GLY A 135 26.29 11.48 12.80
C GLY A 135 25.75 10.15 12.23
N THR A 136 24.78 10.21 11.32
CA THR A 136 24.23 9.03 10.63
C THR A 136 24.54 9.09 9.14
N LYS A 137 25.10 8.01 8.58
CA LYS A 137 25.25 7.84 7.13
C LYS A 137 24.11 7.00 6.59
N TYR A 138 23.49 7.45 5.50
CA TYR A 138 22.37 6.77 4.86
C TYR A 138 22.78 6.19 3.50
N LEU A 139 22.33 4.97 3.21
CA LEU A 139 22.28 4.37 1.88
C LEU A 139 20.82 4.03 1.58
N ILE A 140 20.24 4.79 0.65
CA ILE A 140 18.84 4.63 0.25
C ILE A 140 18.79 3.91 -1.10
N ARG A 141 18.02 2.84 -1.16
CA ARG A 141 17.80 2.04 -2.38
C ARG A 141 16.31 1.84 -2.61
N ALA A 142 15.88 1.87 -3.86
CA ALA A 142 14.49 1.64 -4.24
C ALA A 142 14.37 0.46 -5.22
N SER A 143 13.27 -0.26 -5.09
CA SER A 143 12.80 -1.22 -6.10
C SER A 143 11.32 -0.99 -6.36
N TYR A 144 10.85 -1.36 -7.55
CA TYR A 144 9.45 -1.23 -7.90
C TYR A 144 9.01 -2.42 -8.74
N LEU A 145 8.03 -3.16 -8.22
CA LEU A 145 7.48 -4.34 -8.89
C LEU A 145 5.97 -4.25 -9.02
N GLU A 146 5.44 -5.11 -9.87
CA GLU A 146 4.02 -5.41 -9.89
C GLU A 146 3.76 -6.91 -9.87
N ILE A 147 2.56 -7.27 -9.41
CA ILE A 147 1.97 -8.59 -9.51
C ILE A 147 0.83 -8.47 -10.51
N TYR A 148 1.02 -9.06 -11.68
CA TYR A 148 0.05 -9.08 -12.76
C TYR A 148 -0.24 -10.53 -13.13
N ASN A 149 -1.50 -10.96 -13.00
CA ASN A 149 -1.92 -12.33 -13.30
C ASN A 149 -1.04 -13.40 -12.59
N GLU A 150 -0.85 -13.25 -11.27
CA GLU A 150 0.04 -14.10 -10.43
C GLU A 150 1.52 -14.18 -10.87
N SER A 151 1.94 -13.29 -11.78
CA SER A 151 3.34 -13.15 -12.22
C SER A 151 3.95 -11.88 -11.65
N ILE A 152 5.14 -11.98 -11.07
CA ILE A 152 5.89 -10.84 -10.55
C ILE A 152 6.72 -10.26 -11.69
N ARG A 153 6.63 -8.95 -11.93
CA ARG A 153 7.42 -8.23 -12.93
C ARG A 153 8.17 -7.08 -12.28
N ASP A 154 9.42 -6.89 -12.71
CA ASP A 154 10.23 -5.74 -12.30
C ASP A 154 9.93 -4.54 -13.20
N LEU A 155 9.37 -3.48 -12.62
CA LEU A 155 8.98 -2.27 -13.35
C LEU A 155 10.18 -1.38 -13.70
N LEU A 156 11.33 -1.61 -13.06
CA LEU A 156 12.58 -0.85 -13.25
C LEU A 156 13.65 -1.63 -14.01
N GLY A 157 13.43 -2.93 -14.20
CA GLY A 157 14.31 -3.85 -14.93
C GLY A 157 14.49 -3.50 -16.41
N LYS A 158 15.44 -4.17 -17.06
CA LYS A 158 15.68 -4.02 -18.51
C LYS A 158 14.56 -4.66 -19.34
N ASP A 159 14.12 -5.85 -18.92
CA ASP A 159 13.00 -6.56 -19.51
C ASP A 159 11.81 -6.56 -18.56
N VAL A 160 10.91 -5.60 -18.77
CA VAL A 160 9.69 -5.42 -17.95
C VAL A 160 8.71 -6.59 -18.13
N LYS A 161 8.86 -7.42 -19.18
CA LYS A 161 7.97 -8.56 -19.43
C LYS A 161 8.45 -9.83 -18.73
N ALA A 162 9.72 -9.89 -18.34
CA ALA A 162 10.28 -11.04 -17.66
C ALA A 162 9.58 -11.27 -16.31
N THR A 163 9.21 -12.53 -16.06
CA THR A 163 8.62 -12.94 -14.79
C THR A 163 9.70 -13.30 -13.80
N LEU A 164 9.55 -12.84 -12.56
CA LEU A 164 10.47 -13.12 -11.47
C LEU A 164 9.91 -14.18 -10.52
N ASP A 165 10.82 -15.02 -10.01
CA ASP A 165 10.49 -16.02 -9.01
C ASP A 165 10.51 -15.44 -7.59
N LEU A 166 9.61 -15.97 -6.77
CA LEU A 166 9.53 -15.70 -5.34
C LEU A 166 10.14 -16.89 -4.59
N LYS A 167 11.12 -16.61 -3.73
CA LYS A 167 11.82 -17.60 -2.90
C LYS A 167 11.70 -17.26 -1.43
N GLU A 168 11.73 -18.27 -0.58
CA GLU A 168 11.64 -18.12 0.87
C GLU A 168 12.99 -18.54 1.47
N TYR A 169 13.55 -17.67 2.30
CA TYR A 169 14.84 -17.84 2.97
C TYR A 169 14.61 -17.85 4.48
N VAL A 170 15.34 -18.71 5.20
CA VAL A 170 15.16 -18.91 6.66
C VAL A 170 15.42 -17.62 7.45
N ASP A 171 16.41 -16.85 6.99
CA ASP A 171 16.96 -15.66 7.63
C ASP A 171 16.38 -14.35 7.09
N LYS A 172 15.81 -14.35 5.87
CA LYS A 172 15.35 -13.14 5.18
C LYS A 172 13.87 -13.15 4.81
N GLY A 173 13.15 -14.23 5.15
CA GLY A 173 11.75 -14.40 4.78
C GLY A 173 11.56 -14.50 3.26
N VAL A 174 10.42 -13.99 2.79
CA VAL A 174 10.05 -14.02 1.37
C VAL A 174 10.79 -12.95 0.58
N GLN A 175 11.45 -13.35 -0.51
CA GLN A 175 12.30 -12.51 -1.34
C GLN A 175 12.05 -12.74 -2.84
N VAL A 176 12.40 -11.74 -3.65
CA VAL A 176 12.41 -11.80 -5.12
C VAL A 176 13.86 -11.61 -5.58
N PRO A 177 14.66 -12.68 -5.74
CA PRO A 177 16.12 -12.57 -5.84
C PRO A 177 16.64 -11.75 -7.02
N ASN A 178 15.89 -11.75 -8.13
CA ASN A 178 16.26 -11.08 -9.38
C ASN A 178 15.60 -9.70 -9.53
N LEU A 179 15.01 -9.15 -8.46
CA LEU A 179 14.45 -7.81 -8.46
C LEU A 179 15.58 -6.77 -8.48
N THR A 180 15.52 -5.81 -9.39
CA THR A 180 16.53 -4.76 -9.46
C THR A 180 16.35 -3.73 -8.33
N TRP A 181 17.48 -3.33 -7.76
CA TRP A 181 17.58 -2.29 -6.75
C TRP A 181 18.41 -1.13 -7.27
N HIS A 182 17.90 0.08 -7.12
CA HIS A 182 18.50 1.30 -7.64
C HIS A 182 18.84 2.22 -6.47
N GLN A 183 20.08 2.69 -6.39
CA GLN A 183 20.48 3.66 -5.39
C GLN A 183 19.85 5.03 -5.71
N CYS A 184 19.31 5.67 -4.68
CA CYS A 184 18.71 7.01 -4.77
C CYS A 184 19.51 7.98 -3.91
N THR A 185 19.93 9.11 -4.48
CA THR A 185 20.74 10.12 -3.77
C THR A 185 19.93 11.35 -3.37
N ASN A 186 18.73 11.51 -3.92
CA ASN A 186 17.81 12.60 -3.65
C ASN A 186 16.37 12.20 -4.03
N VAL A 187 15.41 13.08 -3.72
CA VAL A 187 13.99 12.90 -4.04
C VAL A 187 13.75 12.70 -5.54
N VAL A 188 14.46 13.44 -6.40
CA VAL A 188 14.30 13.40 -7.87
C VAL A 188 14.67 12.01 -8.43
N ASP A 189 15.65 11.33 -7.85
CA ASP A 189 15.97 9.95 -8.23
C ASP A 189 14.79 9.01 -7.98
N CYS A 190 14.15 9.09 -6.81
CA CYS A 190 12.97 8.29 -6.48
C CYS A 190 11.78 8.60 -7.39
N GLU A 191 11.50 9.90 -7.63
CA GLU A 191 10.43 10.32 -8.54
C GLU A 191 10.64 9.80 -9.96
N ARG A 192 11.88 9.87 -10.47
CA ARG A 192 12.25 9.33 -11.78
C ARG A 192 12.04 7.82 -11.86
N LEU A 193 12.34 7.06 -10.80
CA LEU A 193 12.07 5.62 -10.74
C LEU A 193 10.56 5.35 -10.68
N MET A 194 9.80 6.11 -9.90
CA MET A 194 8.34 6.01 -9.84
C MET A 194 7.73 6.26 -11.22
N ASP A 195 8.14 7.32 -11.91
CA ASP A 195 7.66 7.65 -13.26
C ASP A 195 8.05 6.59 -14.29
N LYS A 196 9.29 6.08 -14.22
CA LYS A 196 9.73 4.97 -15.07
C LYS A 196 8.85 3.74 -14.85
N GLY A 197 8.65 3.34 -13.59
CA GLY A 197 7.84 2.17 -13.26
C GLY A 197 6.36 2.35 -13.61
N ASN A 198 5.80 3.56 -13.46
CA ASN A 198 4.46 3.89 -13.91
C ASN A 198 4.33 3.78 -15.44
N LYS A 199 5.33 4.23 -16.21
CA LYS A 199 5.36 4.03 -17.67
C LYS A 199 5.49 2.56 -18.04
N SER A 200 6.30 1.78 -17.34
CA SER A 200 6.43 0.33 -17.49
C SER A 200 5.09 -0.39 -17.23
N ARG A 201 4.42 -0.03 -16.14
CA ARG A 201 3.09 -0.53 -15.78
C ARG A 201 2.04 -0.17 -16.83
N ALA A 202 2.05 1.08 -17.29
CA ALA A 202 1.15 1.59 -18.32
C ALA A 202 1.40 0.95 -19.70
N THR A 203 2.66 0.71 -20.09
CA THR A 203 2.99 0.08 -21.38
C THR A 203 2.61 -1.40 -21.41
N GLY A 204 2.85 -2.13 -20.31
CA GLY A 204 2.32 -3.48 -20.10
C GLY A 204 0.80 -3.52 -20.20
N ALA A 205 0.13 -2.50 -19.65
CA ALA A 205 -1.30 -2.26 -19.81
C ALA A 205 -1.68 -1.95 -21.27
N THR A 206 -1.05 -1.01 -21.99
CA THR A 206 -1.50 -0.57 -23.34
C THR A 206 -1.43 -1.63 -24.44
N LEU A 207 -0.60 -2.68 -24.31
CA LEU A 207 -0.66 -3.82 -25.22
C LEU A 207 -1.95 -4.64 -25.05
N MET A 208 -2.63 -4.54 -23.89
CA MET A 208 -3.80 -5.33 -23.48
C MET A 208 -4.87 -4.58 -22.62
N ASN A 209 -4.95 -3.23 -22.67
CA ASN A 209 -5.90 -2.27 -22.02
C ASN A 209 -5.39 -1.31 -20.91
N LYS A 210 -6.02 -0.12 -20.86
CA LYS A 210 -5.49 1.19 -20.45
C LYS A 210 -5.48 1.56 -18.96
N ASP A 211 -5.50 0.64 -18.00
CA ASP A 211 -5.74 1.01 -16.59
C ASP A 211 -4.75 0.40 -15.59
N SER A 212 -4.17 1.25 -14.73
CA SER A 212 -3.31 0.86 -13.60
C SER A 212 -4.06 0.08 -12.52
N SER A 213 -5.39 0.03 -12.58
CA SER A 213 -6.26 -0.68 -11.63
C SER A 213 -6.10 -2.20 -11.60
N ARG A 214 -5.29 -2.79 -12.49
CA ARG A 214 -5.31 -4.23 -12.79
C ARG A 214 -4.07 -5.03 -12.42
N SER A 215 -3.07 -4.38 -11.85
CA SER A 215 -1.95 -5.06 -11.18
C SER A 215 -1.80 -4.51 -9.76
N HIS A 216 -1.30 -5.34 -8.85
CA HIS A 216 -0.86 -4.85 -7.53
C HIS A 216 0.55 -4.33 -7.69
N SER A 217 0.83 -3.10 -7.28
CA SER A 217 2.20 -2.55 -7.34
C SER A 217 2.78 -2.32 -5.96
N ILE A 218 4.07 -2.61 -5.79
CA ILE A 218 4.80 -2.47 -4.53
C ILE A 218 6.06 -1.67 -4.83
N PHE A 219 6.08 -0.40 -4.41
CA PHE A 219 7.29 0.41 -4.41
C PHE A 219 7.97 0.26 -3.04
N THR A 220 9.19 -0.25 -3.02
CA THR A 220 9.92 -0.50 -1.77
C THR A 220 11.12 0.42 -1.68
N ILE A 221 11.26 1.09 -0.53
CA ILE A 221 12.45 1.85 -0.16
C ILE A 221 13.17 1.09 0.95
N LEU A 222 14.44 0.80 0.75
CA LEU A 222 15.34 0.25 1.75
C LEU A 222 16.29 1.36 2.20
N THR A 223 16.29 1.64 3.49
CA THR A 223 17.12 2.66 4.12
C THR A 223 18.11 1.96 5.05
N GLU A 224 19.37 1.88 4.64
CA GLU A 224 20.46 1.43 5.49
C GLU A 224 21.13 2.61 6.17
N MET A 225 21.35 2.48 7.47
CA MET A 225 21.83 3.55 8.35
C MET A 225 23.04 3.06 9.11
N CYS A 226 24.12 3.83 9.04
CA CYS A 226 25.34 3.58 9.81
C CYS A 226 25.56 4.74 10.77
N THR A 227 25.49 4.44 12.07
CA THR A 227 25.74 5.37 13.16
C THR A 227 26.98 4.96 13.93
N ARG A 228 27.89 5.89 14.20
CA ARG A 228 29.02 5.62 15.08
C ARG A 228 28.59 5.80 16.52
N SER A 229 28.64 4.73 17.31
CA SER A 229 28.31 4.77 18.73
C SER A 229 29.41 5.48 19.50
N GLU A 230 29.02 6.46 20.32
CA GLU A 230 29.93 7.17 21.22
C GLU A 230 30.43 6.29 22.37
N LEU A 231 29.67 5.25 22.73
CA LEU A 231 29.96 4.37 23.87
C LEU A 231 31.11 3.40 23.60
N ASP A 232 31.18 2.84 22.39
CA ASP A 232 32.17 1.82 22.00
C ASP A 232 33.04 2.24 20.80
N GLY A 233 32.76 3.42 20.22
CA GLY A 233 33.46 3.95 19.06
C GLY A 233 33.24 3.17 17.76
N LYS A 234 32.31 2.18 17.74
CA LYS A 234 32.05 1.28 16.61
C LYS A 234 30.89 1.76 15.75
N ASP A 235 30.90 1.30 14.50
CA ASP A 235 29.81 1.52 13.57
C ASP A 235 28.68 0.51 13.81
N HIS A 236 27.47 1.01 14.04
CA HIS A 236 26.24 0.22 14.17
C HIS A 236 25.39 0.39 12.93
N ILE A 237 24.99 -0.73 12.32
CA ILE A 237 24.20 -0.74 11.10
C ILE A 237 22.76 -1.12 11.45
N ARG A 238 21.82 -0.30 11.00
CA ARG A 238 20.38 -0.58 11.03
C ARG A 238 19.82 -0.49 9.62
N ALA A 239 18.75 -1.22 9.34
CA ALA A 239 18.09 -1.20 8.04
C ALA A 239 16.58 -1.15 8.23
N GLY A 240 15.95 -0.09 7.72
CA GLY A 240 14.50 0.03 7.65
C GLY A 240 13.99 -0.23 6.25
N LYS A 241 12.82 -0.85 6.12
CA LYS A 241 12.19 -1.14 4.83
C LYS A 241 10.78 -0.57 4.80
N LEU A 242 10.51 0.33 3.86
CA LEU A 242 9.18 0.89 3.62
C LEU A 242 8.59 0.26 2.36
N ASN A 243 7.48 -0.47 2.48
CA ASN A 243 6.69 -0.93 1.35
C ASN A 243 5.48 -0.01 1.14
N LEU A 244 5.36 0.55 -0.06
CA LEU A 244 4.26 1.41 -0.47
C LEU A 244 3.45 0.71 -1.55
N VAL A 245 2.28 0.23 -1.17
CA VAL A 245 1.52 -0.73 -1.97
C VAL A 245 0.24 -0.11 -2.50
N ASP A 246 0.09 -0.15 -3.82
CA ASP A 246 -1.13 0.24 -4.54
C ASP A 246 -1.75 -1.02 -5.13
N LEU A 247 -2.75 -1.58 -4.44
CA LEU A 247 -3.41 -2.81 -4.85
C LEU A 247 -4.34 -2.55 -6.04
N ALA A 248 -4.55 -3.59 -6.84
CA ALA A 248 -5.63 -3.64 -7.82
C ALA A 248 -7.01 -3.52 -7.12
N GLY A 249 -8.01 -3.09 -7.87
CA GLY A 249 -9.37 -2.96 -7.34
C GLY A 249 -10.19 -4.23 -7.45
N SER A 250 -11.00 -4.52 -6.45
CA SER A 250 -12.05 -5.52 -6.62
C SER A 250 -13.10 -5.01 -7.59
N GLU A 251 -13.54 -5.88 -8.51
CA GLU A 251 -14.54 -5.53 -9.52
C GLU A 251 -15.51 -6.68 -9.78
N ARG A 252 -16.80 -6.34 -9.92
CA ARG A 252 -17.85 -7.30 -10.27
C ARG A 252 -18.01 -7.34 -11.79
N GLN A 253 -17.98 -8.54 -12.36
CA GLN A 253 -18.17 -8.77 -13.80
C GLN A 253 -19.45 -8.10 -14.34
N SER A 254 -20.55 -8.14 -13.58
CA SER A 254 -21.83 -7.53 -13.95
C SER A 254 -21.77 -6.01 -14.14
N LYS A 255 -20.75 -5.33 -13.59
CA LYS A 255 -20.57 -3.88 -13.74
C LYS A 255 -19.54 -3.50 -14.82
N THR A 256 -18.69 -4.44 -15.24
CA THR A 256 -17.58 -4.17 -16.17
C THR A 256 -17.83 -4.67 -17.59
N HIS A 257 -18.81 -5.56 -17.80
CA HIS A 257 -19.08 -6.22 -19.09
C HIS A 257 -17.79 -6.77 -19.75
N ALA A 258 -16.85 -7.24 -18.92
CA ALA A 258 -15.54 -7.70 -19.37
C ALA A 258 -15.65 -9.10 -20.02
N GLU A 259 -15.03 -9.26 -21.19
CA GLU A 259 -14.97 -10.51 -21.94
C GLU A 259 -13.52 -10.93 -22.23
N GLY A 260 -13.31 -12.20 -22.55
CA GLY A 260 -12.01 -12.74 -22.96
C GLY A 260 -10.89 -12.55 -21.92
N GLU A 261 -9.76 -11.98 -22.34
CA GLU A 261 -8.60 -11.72 -21.47
C GLU A 261 -8.93 -10.78 -20.31
N ARG A 262 -9.83 -9.80 -20.51
CA ARG A 262 -10.24 -8.89 -19.42
C ARG A 262 -10.97 -9.63 -18.31
N LEU A 263 -11.75 -10.66 -18.65
CA LEU A 263 -12.43 -11.48 -17.67
C LEU A 263 -11.42 -12.30 -16.85
N ARG A 264 -10.44 -12.93 -17.52
CA ARG A 264 -9.38 -13.71 -16.86
C ARG A 264 -8.59 -12.86 -15.87
N GLU A 265 -8.26 -11.64 -16.27
CA GLU A 265 -7.58 -10.65 -15.45
C GLU A 265 -8.40 -10.27 -14.22
N ALA A 266 -9.68 -9.89 -14.41
CA ALA A 266 -10.60 -9.57 -13.32
C ALA A 266 -10.75 -10.73 -12.32
N THR A 267 -10.86 -11.97 -12.81
CA THR A 267 -10.90 -13.17 -11.96
C THR A 267 -9.64 -13.30 -11.10
N ARG A 268 -8.47 -13.04 -11.67
CA ARG A 268 -7.18 -13.17 -10.97
C ARG A 268 -6.97 -12.07 -9.93
N ILE A 269 -7.37 -10.84 -10.26
CA ILE A 269 -7.41 -9.72 -9.30
C ILE A 269 -8.29 -10.08 -8.11
N ASN A 270 -9.53 -10.53 -8.38
CA ASN A 270 -10.44 -10.91 -7.30
C ASN A 270 -9.91 -12.09 -6.47
N LEU A 271 -9.31 -13.11 -7.09
CA LEU A 271 -8.74 -14.24 -6.37
C LEU A 271 -7.60 -13.83 -5.42
N SER A 272 -6.67 -13.00 -5.89
CA SER A 272 -5.58 -12.48 -5.04
C SER A 272 -6.08 -11.57 -3.90
N LEU A 273 -7.11 -10.76 -4.14
CA LEU A 273 -7.74 -9.95 -3.09
C LEU A 273 -8.57 -10.80 -2.11
N SER A 274 -9.19 -11.89 -2.57
CA SER A 274 -9.86 -12.88 -1.71
C SER A 274 -8.86 -13.62 -0.83
N ALA A 275 -7.70 -14.02 -1.37
CA ALA A 275 -6.61 -14.59 -0.59
C ALA A 275 -6.13 -13.62 0.50
N LEU A 276 -5.97 -12.33 0.17
CA LEU A 276 -5.67 -11.29 1.16
C LEU A 276 -6.75 -11.19 2.25
N GLY A 277 -8.02 -11.23 1.86
CA GLY A 277 -9.15 -11.27 2.81
C GLY A 277 -9.08 -12.48 3.74
N ASN A 278 -8.80 -13.67 3.21
CA ASN A 278 -8.67 -14.89 3.99
C ASN A 278 -7.50 -14.83 4.98
N VAL A 279 -6.37 -14.25 4.58
CA VAL A 279 -5.22 -14.00 5.47
C VAL A 279 -5.62 -13.07 6.62
N ILE A 280 -6.29 -11.96 6.34
CA ILE A 280 -6.76 -11.01 7.37
C ILE A 280 -7.75 -11.70 8.31
N SER A 281 -8.72 -12.45 7.79
CA SER A 281 -9.69 -13.19 8.61
C SER A 281 -9.02 -14.22 9.52
N ALA A 282 -8.07 -14.99 8.99
CA ALA A 282 -7.32 -15.99 9.76
C ALA A 282 -6.42 -15.36 10.84
N LEU A 283 -5.87 -14.17 10.59
CA LEU A 283 -5.07 -13.45 11.59
C LEU A 283 -5.90 -12.92 12.77
N VAL A 284 -7.17 -12.59 12.52
CA VAL A 284 -8.06 -11.98 13.52
C VAL A 284 -8.91 -13.00 14.26
N ASP A 285 -9.19 -14.17 13.67
CA ASP A 285 -10.09 -15.17 14.26
C ASP A 285 -9.59 -15.80 15.58
N GLY A 286 -8.29 -15.68 15.88
CA GLY A 286 -7.63 -16.22 17.07
C GLY A 286 -7.66 -17.75 17.19
N ARG A 287 -8.15 -18.46 16.17
CA ARG A 287 -8.38 -19.92 16.16
C ARG A 287 -7.56 -20.61 15.07
N SER A 288 -7.23 -19.90 13.99
CA SER A 288 -6.48 -20.42 12.87
C SER A 288 -5.05 -20.73 13.27
N LYS A 289 -4.69 -22.02 13.26
CA LYS A 289 -3.31 -22.48 13.51
C LYS A 289 -2.37 -22.21 12.32
N HIS A 290 -2.93 -22.04 11.13
CA HIS A 290 -2.19 -21.84 9.88
C HIS A 290 -2.79 -20.67 9.10
N ILE A 291 -1.96 -19.71 8.72
CA ILE A 291 -2.37 -18.55 7.92
C ILE A 291 -2.08 -18.83 6.43
N PRO A 292 -3.07 -18.67 5.53
CA PRO A 292 -2.94 -19.09 4.12
C PRO A 292 -2.15 -18.09 3.26
N TYR A 293 -0.94 -17.69 3.68
CA TYR A 293 -0.12 -16.74 2.89
C TYR A 293 0.23 -17.25 1.50
N ARG A 294 0.25 -18.59 1.31
CA ARG A 294 0.65 -19.24 0.05
C ARG A 294 -0.41 -19.21 -1.05
N ASP A 295 -1.64 -18.78 -0.76
CA ASP A 295 -2.77 -18.78 -1.69
C ASP A 295 -2.60 -17.78 -2.85
N SER A 296 -1.74 -16.78 -2.71
CA SER A 296 -1.37 -15.85 -3.79
C SER A 296 0.05 -15.32 -3.64
N LYS A 297 0.68 -14.89 -4.74
CA LYS A 297 1.97 -14.17 -4.66
C LYS A 297 1.86 -12.88 -3.86
N LEU A 298 0.70 -12.21 -3.89
CA LEU A 298 0.42 -11.01 -3.12
C LEU A 298 0.54 -11.27 -1.62
N THR A 299 -0.17 -12.27 -1.12
CA THR A 299 -0.16 -12.62 0.31
C THR A 299 1.19 -13.13 0.78
N ARG A 300 1.96 -13.79 -0.09
CA ARG A 300 3.35 -14.17 0.22
C ARG A 300 4.27 -12.96 0.36
N LEU A 301 4.16 -11.97 -0.53
CA LEU A 301 4.96 -10.74 -0.43
C LEU A 301 4.56 -9.86 0.76
N LEU A 302 3.28 -9.90 1.15
CA LEU A 302 2.75 -9.18 2.32
C LEU A 302 2.83 -9.99 3.62
N GLN A 303 3.41 -11.19 3.60
CA GLN A 303 3.47 -12.06 4.78
C GLN A 303 4.12 -11.38 5.98
N ASP A 304 5.25 -10.70 5.79
CA ASP A 304 5.90 -9.96 6.88
C ASP A 304 5.10 -8.73 7.31
N SER A 305 4.28 -8.18 6.41
CA SER A 305 3.47 -6.97 6.65
C SER A 305 2.20 -7.27 7.45
N LEU A 306 1.70 -8.49 7.40
CA LEU A 306 0.45 -8.90 8.04
C LEU A 306 0.79 -9.99 9.07
N GLY A 307 0.92 -9.62 10.35
CA GLY A 307 1.24 -10.57 11.42
C GLY A 307 2.74 -10.91 11.57
N GLY A 308 3.62 -10.23 10.84
CA GLY A 308 5.08 -10.34 10.98
C GLY A 308 5.74 -9.12 11.62
N ASN A 309 7.06 -8.99 11.45
CA ASN A 309 7.87 -7.89 11.99
C ASN A 309 7.78 -6.63 11.11
N THR A 310 6.60 -6.00 11.05
CA THR A 310 6.34 -4.79 10.26
C THR A 310 5.23 -3.95 10.90
N LYS A 311 5.43 -2.63 11.00
CA LYS A 311 4.37 -1.68 11.33
C LYS A 311 3.51 -1.43 10.10
N THR A 312 2.22 -1.74 10.17
CA THR A 312 1.39 -1.74 8.95
C THR A 312 0.18 -0.84 9.06
N LEU A 313 -0.07 -0.08 8.00
CA LEU A 313 -1.25 0.75 7.79
C LEU A 313 -2.00 0.33 6.54
N MET A 314 -3.27 0.00 6.73
CA MET A 314 -4.23 -0.21 5.66
C MET A 314 -5.01 1.09 5.40
N VAL A 315 -4.93 1.60 4.18
CA VAL A 315 -5.76 2.73 3.72
C VAL A 315 -6.96 2.17 2.95
N LYS A 316 -8.08 1.99 3.65
CA LYS A 316 -9.32 1.51 3.06
C LYS A 316 -10.03 2.64 2.31
N LYS A 317 -10.28 2.42 1.03
CA LYS A 317 -10.87 3.40 0.12
C LYS A 317 -12.33 3.10 -0.16
N GLN A 318 -13.17 4.10 0.11
CA GLN A 318 -14.63 4.06 -0.06
C GLN A 318 -15.11 5.20 -0.97
N THR A 319 -16.34 5.06 -1.45
CA THR A 319 -17.06 6.03 -2.29
C THR A 319 -18.32 6.46 -1.57
#